data_AF-A0A4Q4YMR7-F1
#
_entry.id   AF-A0A4Q4YMR7-F1
#
_cell.length_a   1.000
_cell.length_b   1.000
_cell.length_c   1.000
_cell.angle_alpha   90.00
_cell.angle_beta   90.00
_cell.angle_gamma   90.00
#
_symmetry.space_group_name_H-M   'P 1'
#
loop_
_entity.id
_entity.type
_entity.pdbx_description
1 polymer ?
#
loop_
_entity_poly.entity_id
_entity_poly.type
_entity_poly.pdbx_seq_one_letter_code
_entity_poly.pdbx_strand_id
1 'polypeptide(L)'
;MSTSTQDSATQQLQAEVSRLKDVVQRLTSKHRAEAPTMATAKIKVKKPEPYEGKGDVQTCLTQARVYLRFLGLKDPPDQILAVAACLTGDAADWFEPIMRTYLEVG
;
A
#
# COMPACT_ATOMS: atom_id res chain seq x y z
N MET A 1 23.70 -33.60 44.54
CA MET A 1 23.65 -32.13 44.49
C MET A 1 23.25 -31.56 43.11
N SER A 2 23.04 -32.38 42.06
CA SER A 2 22.92 -31.91 40.67
C SER A 2 21.52 -31.49 40.21
N THR A 3 20.47 -31.68 41.02
CA THR A 3 19.09 -31.33 40.63
C THR A 3 18.73 -29.86 40.86
N SER A 4 19.35 -29.21 41.85
CA SER A 4 19.01 -27.83 42.24
C SER A 4 19.41 -26.77 41.21
N THR A 5 20.44 -27.01 40.40
CA THR A 5 20.92 -26.07 39.37
C THR A 5 20.02 -26.10 38.13
N GLN A 6 19.49 -27.28 37.80
CA GLN A 6 18.63 -27.47 36.63
C GLN A 6 17.27 -26.79 36.83
N ASP A 7 16.68 -26.90 38.03
CA ASP A 7 15.43 -26.23 38.36
C ASP A 7 15.53 -24.70 38.28
N SER A 8 16.66 -24.12 38.70
CA SER A 8 16.90 -22.68 38.65
C SER A 8 16.99 -22.15 37.21
N ALA A 9 17.63 -22.89 36.31
CA ALA A 9 17.74 -22.52 34.89
C ALA A 9 16.37 -22.54 34.18
N THR A 10 15.53 -23.54 34.47
CA THR A 10 14.16 -23.60 33.95
C THR A 10 13.28 -22.48 34.48
N GLN A 11 13.42 -22.10 35.75
CA GLN A 11 12.69 -20.98 36.34
C GLN A 11 13.09 -19.64 35.70
N GLN A 12 14.38 -19.43 35.44
CA GLN A 12 14.87 -18.24 34.73
C GLN A 12 14.30 -18.13 33.31
N LEU A 13 14.28 -19.24 32.57
CA LEU A 13 13.71 -19.27 31.22
C LEU A 13 12.21 -18.97 31.23
N GLN A 14 11.44 -19.50 32.19
CA GLN A 14 10.01 -19.20 32.31
C GLN A 14 9.75 -17.73 32.67
N ALA A 15 10.57 -17.14 33.54
CA ALA A 15 10.48 -15.73 33.89
C ALA A 15 10.74 -14.84 32.66
N GLU A 16 11.75 -15.17 31.86
CA GLU A 16 12.10 -14.41 30.66
C GLU A 16 11.05 -14.56 29.55
N VAL A 17 10.49 -15.75 29.35
CA VAL A 17 9.39 -15.96 28.40
C VAL A 17 8.16 -15.15 28.80
N SER A 18 7.85 -15.08 30.09
CA SER A 18 6.72 -14.28 30.59
C SER A 18 6.95 -12.79 30.36
N ARG A 19 8.18 -12.30 30.62
CA ARG A 19 8.58 -10.92 30.33
C ARG A 19 8.46 -10.58 28.85
N LEU A 20 8.95 -11.45 27.98
CA LEU A 20 8.90 -11.27 26.52
C LEU A 20 7.46 -11.23 26.00
N LYS A 21 6.57 -12.10 26.51
CA LYS A 21 5.14 -12.07 26.18
C LYS A 21 4.49 -10.73 26.55
N ASP A 22 4.79 -10.22 27.74
CA ASP A 22 4.30 -8.93 28.21
C ASP A 22 4.78 -7.77 27.31
N VAL A 23 6.05 -7.78 26.93
CA VAL A 23 6.64 -6.78 26.03
C VAL A 23 6.00 -6.84 24.64
N VAL A 24 5.83 -8.04 24.07
CA VAL A 24 5.16 -8.22 22.77
C VAL A 24 3.72 -7.74 22.83
N GLN A 25 2.99 -8.02 23.92
CA GLN A 25 1.60 -7.58 24.07
C GLN A 25 1.50 -6.05 24.19
N ARG A 26 2.41 -5.41 24.93
CA ARG A 26 2.49 -3.94 25.03
C ARG A 26 2.86 -3.30 23.70
N LEU A 27 3.85 -3.83 23.00
CA LEU A 27 4.26 -3.32 21.68
C LEU A 27 3.15 -3.49 20.65
N THR A 28 2.46 -4.63 20.66
CA THR A 28 1.32 -4.89 19.78
C THR A 28 0.16 -3.94 20.09
N SER A 29 -0.15 -3.71 21.37
CA SER A 29 -1.20 -2.76 21.79
C SER A 29 -0.82 -1.31 21.45
N LYS A 30 0.45 -0.95 21.60
CA LYS A 30 0.98 0.36 21.23
C LYS A 30 0.93 0.56 19.71
N HIS A 31 1.32 -0.43 18.91
CA HIS A 31 1.16 -0.39 17.44
C HIS A 31 -0.30 -0.33 16.99
N ARG A 32 -1.23 -0.90 17.77
CA ARG A 32 -2.67 -0.79 17.50
C ARG A 32 -3.22 0.61 17.81
N ALA A 33 -2.67 1.28 18.82
CA ALA A 33 -3.06 2.63 19.23
C ALA A 33 -2.33 3.73 18.44
N GLU A 34 -1.10 3.46 17.98
CA GLU A 34 -0.23 4.35 17.20
C GLU A 34 -0.21 4.00 15.70
N ALA A 35 -0.97 3.00 15.26
CA ALA A 35 -1.35 2.92 13.86
C ALA A 35 -1.87 4.32 13.54
N PRO A 36 -1.26 5.06 12.59
CA PRO A 36 -1.79 6.34 12.21
C PRO A 36 -3.18 6.02 11.72
N THR A 37 -4.16 6.33 12.56
CA THR A 37 -5.52 6.54 12.14
C THR A 37 -5.37 7.83 11.35
N MET A 38 -4.90 7.70 10.11
CA MET A 38 -5.32 8.58 9.04
C MET A 38 -6.84 8.52 9.19
N ALA A 39 -7.36 9.50 9.91
CA ALA A 39 -8.77 9.71 10.05
C ALA A 39 -9.30 9.52 8.65
N THR A 40 -10.18 8.52 8.49
CA THR A 40 -10.92 8.28 7.27
C THR A 40 -11.90 9.45 7.11
N ALA A 41 -11.38 10.68 6.99
CA ALA A 41 -11.93 11.60 6.02
C ALA A 41 -11.93 10.78 4.74
N LYS A 42 -13.11 10.36 4.31
CA LYS A 42 -13.32 9.83 2.96
C LYS A 42 -12.97 10.99 2.03
N ILE A 43 -11.68 11.24 1.83
CA ILE A 43 -11.18 12.17 0.83
C ILE A 43 -11.66 11.55 -0.45
N LYS A 44 -12.74 12.10 -1.01
CA LYS A 44 -13.25 11.70 -2.31
C LYS A 44 -12.21 12.18 -3.30
N VAL A 45 -11.23 11.33 -3.59
CA VAL A 45 -10.24 11.67 -4.61
C VAL A 45 -10.97 11.73 -5.93
N LYS A 46 -10.91 12.90 -6.54
CA LYS A 46 -11.44 13.12 -7.87
C LYS A 46 -10.51 12.39 -8.84
N LYS A 47 -11.12 11.70 -9.80
CA LYS A 47 -10.40 11.18 -10.96
C LYS A 47 -9.58 12.34 -11.59
N PRO A 48 -8.33 12.09 -12.02
CA PRO A 48 -7.54 13.08 -12.74
C PRO A 48 -8.32 13.68 -13.92
N GLU A 49 -7.93 14.90 -14.29
CA GLU A 49 -8.52 15.54 -15.46
C GLU A 49 -8.19 14.73 -16.73
N PRO A 50 -9.13 14.63 -17.69
CA PRO A 50 -8.85 13.96 -18.96
C PRO A 50 -7.68 14.62 -19.68
N TYR A 51 -6.73 13.80 -20.15
CA TYR A 51 -5.55 14.27 -20.88
C TYR A 51 -5.64 13.90 -22.37
N GLU A 52 -5.61 14.92 -23.22
CA GLU A 52 -5.75 14.78 -24.68
C GLU A 52 -4.42 14.68 -25.43
N GLY A 53 -3.28 14.68 -24.73
CA GLY A 53 -1.96 14.73 -25.36
C GLY A 53 -1.41 16.15 -25.58
N LYS A 54 -2.14 17.17 -25.13
CA LYS A 54 -1.77 18.59 -25.24
C LYS A 54 -1.71 19.23 -23.85
N GLY A 55 -0.87 20.25 -23.69
CA GLY A 55 -0.67 20.94 -22.41
C GLY A 55 0.42 20.33 -21.52
N ASP A 56 0.36 20.60 -20.22
CA ASP A 56 1.41 20.20 -19.27
C ASP A 56 1.27 18.73 -18.82
N VAL A 57 2.11 17.88 -19.42
CA VAL A 57 2.21 16.46 -19.07
C VAL A 57 2.61 16.23 -17.62
N GLN A 58 3.39 17.12 -17.01
CA GLN A 58 3.85 16.94 -15.61
C GLN A 58 2.71 17.08 -14.62
N THR A 59 1.80 18.03 -14.86
CA THR A 59 0.58 18.16 -14.06
C THR A 59 -0.28 16.90 -14.15
N CYS A 60 -0.53 16.39 -15.36
CA CYS A 60 -1.27 15.13 -15.55
C CYS A 60 -0.61 13.96 -14.81
N LEU A 61 0.70 13.76 -14.98
CA LEU A 61 1.43 12.67 -14.31
C LEU A 61 1.42 12.81 -12.79
N THR A 62 1.47 14.03 -12.27
CA THR A 62 1.40 14.30 -10.84
C THR A 62 0.02 13.93 -10.28
N GLN A 63 -1.05 14.35 -10.96
CA GLN A 63 -2.42 13.97 -10.59
C GLN A 63 -2.63 12.45 -10.66
N ALA A 64 -2.11 11.80 -11.71
CA ALA A 64 -2.17 10.35 -11.87
C ALA A 64 -1.45 9.62 -10.71
N ARG A 65 -0.24 10.04 -10.32
CA ARG A 65 0.48 9.45 -9.18
C ARG A 65 -0.28 9.58 -7.87
N VAL A 66 -0.91 10.72 -7.62
CA VAL A 66 -1.75 10.93 -6.43
C VAL A 66 -2.96 10.00 -6.47
N TYR A 67 -3.62 9.90 -7.62
CA TYR A 67 -4.77 9.02 -7.82
C TYR A 67 -4.44 7.55 -7.58
N LEU A 68 -3.32 7.06 -8.14
CA LEU A 68 -2.86 5.69 -7.93
C LEU A 68 -2.57 5.38 -6.46
N ARG A 69 -1.90 6.31 -5.76
CA ARG A 69 -1.65 6.17 -4.31
C ARG A 69 -2.94 6.09 -3.52
N PHE A 70 -3.96 6.84 -3.92
CA PHE A 70 -5.25 6.80 -3.26
C PHE A 70 -6.03 5.50 -3.53
N LEU A 71 -5.99 5.00 -4.76
CA LEU A 71 -6.62 3.72 -5.10
C LEU A 71 -5.91 2.52 -4.45
N GLY A 72 -4.68 2.71 -3.95
CA GLY A 72 -3.90 1.65 -3.32
C GLY A 72 -3.42 0.58 -4.30
N LEU A 73 -3.42 0.89 -5.60
CA LEU A 73 -2.98 -0.04 -6.64
C LEU A 73 -1.47 -0.25 -6.55
N LYS A 74 -1.05 -1.50 -6.42
CA LYS A 74 0.36 -1.89 -6.32
C LYS A 74 0.85 -2.57 -7.58
N ASP A 75 -0.03 -3.27 -8.28
CA ASP A 75 0.32 -4.03 -9.46
C ASP A 75 0.46 -3.08 -10.66
N PRO A 76 1.60 -3.13 -11.39
CA PRO A 76 1.84 -2.24 -12.52
C PRO A 76 0.74 -2.25 -13.59
N PRO A 77 0.15 -3.41 -13.96
CA PRO A 77 -0.94 -3.41 -14.94
C PRO A 77 -2.18 -2.65 -14.48
N ASP A 78 -2.61 -2.84 -13.24
CA ASP A 78 -3.75 -2.12 -12.67
C ASP A 78 -3.50 -0.61 -12.63
N GLN A 79 -2.27 -0.21 -12.30
CA GLN A 79 -1.87 1.19 -12.34
C GLN A 79 -1.95 1.77 -13.76
N ILE A 80 -1.47 1.03 -14.75
CA ILE A 80 -1.53 1.44 -16.16
C ILE A 80 -2.98 1.58 -16.61
N LEU A 81 -3.84 0.61 -16.29
CA LEU A 81 -5.28 0.64 -16.61
C LEU A 81 -5.99 1.83 -15.97
N ALA A 82 -5.70 2.13 -14.71
CA ALA A 82 -6.29 3.25 -13.99
C ALA A 82 -5.88 4.62 -14.59
N VAL A 83 -4.63 4.75 -15.05
CA VAL A 83 -4.15 5.96 -15.73
C VAL A 83 -4.69 6.05 -17.16
N ALA A 84 -4.76 4.93 -17.88
CA ALA A 84 -5.29 4.86 -19.23
C ALA A 84 -6.73 5.38 -19.31
N ALA A 85 -7.54 5.11 -18.28
CA ALA A 85 -8.90 5.63 -18.17
C ALA A 85 -8.98 7.17 -18.10
N CYS A 86 -7.86 7.86 -17.87
CA CYS A 86 -7.78 9.32 -17.86
C CYS A 86 -7.32 9.90 -19.20
N LEU A 87 -6.95 9.07 -20.19
CA LEU A 87 -6.62 9.53 -21.53
C LEU A 87 -7.91 9.82 -22.32
N THR A 88 -7.85 10.82 -23.19
CA THR A 88 -8.91 11.17 -24.15
C THR A 88 -8.28 11.64 -25.46
N GLY A 89 -9.08 11.83 -26.51
CA GLY A 89 -8.64 12.36 -27.81
C GLY A 89 -7.40 11.66 -28.38
N ASP A 90 -6.47 12.45 -28.93
CA ASP A 90 -5.25 11.96 -29.60
C ASP A 90 -4.42 11.03 -28.71
N ALA A 91 -4.35 11.29 -27.39
CA ALA A 91 -3.63 10.44 -26.45
C ALA A 91 -4.30 9.08 -26.21
N ALA A 92 -5.63 9.05 -26.18
CA ALA A 92 -6.37 7.79 -26.08
C ALA A 92 -6.23 6.98 -27.38
N ASP A 93 -6.38 7.64 -28.54
CA ASP A 93 -6.25 7.00 -29.86
C ASP A 93 -4.87 6.38 -30.07
N TRP A 94 -3.81 7.08 -29.61
CA TRP A 94 -2.45 6.56 -29.64
C TRP A 94 -2.27 5.30 -28.76
N PHE A 95 -2.90 5.29 -27.59
CA PHE A 95 -2.70 4.22 -26.61
C PHE A 95 -3.63 3.01 -26.81
N GLU A 96 -4.76 3.21 -27.47
CA GLU A 96 -5.82 2.20 -27.67
C GLU A 96 -5.29 0.88 -28.25
N PRO A 97 -4.47 0.85 -29.33
CA PRO A 97 -4.02 -0.41 -29.91
C PRO A 97 -3.14 -1.23 -28.95
N ILE A 98 -2.33 -0.54 -28.14
CA ILE A 98 -1.47 -1.15 -27.12
C ILE A 98 -2.35 -1.77 -26.03
N MET A 99 -3.37 -1.03 -25.59
CA MET A 99 -4.30 -1.49 -24.56
C MET A 99 -5.15 -2.68 -25.03
N ARG A 100 -5.65 -2.63 -26.26
CA ARG A 100 -6.40 -3.73 -26.87
C ARG A 100 -5.55 -5.00 -26.93
N THR A 101 -4.31 -4.88 -27.42
CA THR A 101 -3.37 -6.01 -27.49
C THR A 101 -3.13 -6.61 -26.10
N TYR A 102 -2.95 -5.78 -25.08
CA TYR A 102 -2.77 -6.25 -23.71
C TYR A 102 -3.98 -7.03 -23.19
N LEU A 103 -5.21 -6.57 -23.48
CA LEU A 103 -6.44 -7.21 -23.01
C LEU A 103 -6.81 -8.49 -23.79
N GLU A 104 -6.38 -8.60 -25.05
CA GLU A 104 -6.67 -9.76 -25.89
C GLU A 104 -5.64 -10.90 -25.74
N VAL A 105 -4.39 -10.56 -25.40
CA VAL A 105 -3.27 -11.53 -25.32
C VAL A 105 -2.89 -11.86 -23.87
N GLY A 106 -3.25 -11.01 -22.90
CA GLY A 106 -2.86 -11.09 -21.49
C GLY A 106 -3.53 -12.21 -20.69
#